data_AF-A0A7S2HWZ4-F1
#
_entry.id   AF-A0A7S2HWZ4-F1
#
_cell.length_a   1.000
_cell.length_b   1.000
_cell.length_c   1.000
_cell.angle_alpha   90.00
_cell.angle_beta   90.00
_cell.angle_gamma   90.00
#
_symmetry.space_group_name_H-M   'P 1'
#
loop_
_entity.id
_entity.type
_entity.pdbx_description
1 polymer ?
#
loop_
_entity_poly.entity_id
_entity_poly.type
_entity_poly.pdbx_seq_one_letter_code
_entity_poly.pdbx_strand_id
1 'polypeptide(L)'
;GLPRSVRARLKRRGASLSIIGARQVTTDLPEHRHMRGKRGLHPAEAALEKAKEKAIRRAGRHARRQKSRLFKSHQLTLDERTRGMGGLHASCGEENLVAPDHDMRYRGRDVLVHELSHAIMDHGLPRSFRSAIENTYNASVVGRGLWRRPDGCTAYAATNAAEYFAELSMWLFGTHGDFVDAARQLPSPGAHGLASYDPDGFALVGTIYSGSHPLYTAGAEASVPIVLHPVAGNACSGDSSSLVHVV
;
A
#
# COMPACT_ATOMS: atom_id res chain seq x y z
N GLY A 1 12.10 -6.50 7.78
CA GLY A 1 11.14 -5.84 8.69
C GLY A 1 11.48 -4.36 8.78
N LEU A 2 10.48 -3.49 8.97
CA LEU A 2 10.61 -2.03 8.85
C LEU A 2 11.75 -1.45 9.73
N PRO A 3 12.60 -0.52 9.25
CA PRO A 3 13.75 -0.03 10.02
C PRO A 3 13.40 0.61 11.37
N ARG A 4 14.29 0.47 12.36
CA ARG A 4 14.10 1.03 13.73
C ARG A 4 13.80 2.53 13.72
N SER A 5 14.49 3.29 12.87
CA SER A 5 14.33 4.75 12.74
C SER A 5 12.94 5.15 12.23
N VAL A 6 12.36 4.35 11.32
CA VAL A 6 11.01 4.55 10.78
C VAL A 6 9.97 4.26 11.86
N ARG A 7 10.10 3.11 12.56
CA ARG A 7 9.21 2.78 13.69
C ARG A 7 9.24 3.84 14.79
N ALA A 8 10.42 4.37 15.11
CA ALA A 8 10.57 5.43 16.10
C ALA A 8 9.88 6.74 15.66
N ARG A 9 9.92 7.09 14.37
CA ARG A 9 9.20 8.27 13.83
C ARG A 9 7.69 8.07 13.89
N LEU A 10 7.19 6.90 13.49
CA LEU A 10 5.78 6.55 13.59
C LEU A 10 5.29 6.65 15.05
N LYS A 11 6.03 6.05 16.00
CA LYS A 11 5.72 6.14 17.43
C LYS A 11 5.69 7.58 17.93
N ARG A 12 6.70 8.39 17.58
CA ARG A 12 6.75 9.82 17.98
C ARG A 12 5.61 10.65 17.41
N ARG A 13 5.10 10.28 16.22
CA ARG A 13 3.94 10.93 15.60
C ARG A 13 2.61 10.46 16.19
N GLY A 14 2.61 9.42 17.04
CA GLY A 14 1.38 8.83 17.59
C GLY A 14 0.65 7.95 16.58
N ALA A 15 1.36 7.36 15.62
CA ALA A 15 0.75 6.47 14.65
C ALA A 15 0.17 5.23 15.33
N SER A 16 -1.03 4.80 14.94
CA SER A 16 -1.69 3.62 15.49
C SER A 16 -2.24 2.74 14.38
N LEU A 17 -2.43 1.46 14.73
CA LEU A 17 -3.01 0.44 13.87
C LEU A 17 -4.17 -0.21 14.63
N SER A 18 -5.36 -0.19 14.05
CA SER A 18 -6.59 -0.70 14.67
C SER A 18 -7.18 -1.85 13.83
N ILE A 19 -7.46 -2.98 14.47
CA ILE A 19 -8.19 -4.10 13.85
C ILE A 19 -9.64 -4.00 14.32
N ILE A 20 -10.57 -3.87 13.36
CA ILE A 20 -12.01 -3.77 13.62
C ILE A 20 -12.58 -5.19 13.59
N GLY A 21 -13.14 -5.66 14.70
CA GLY A 21 -13.73 -7.00 14.77
C GLY A 21 -14.92 -7.18 13.82
N ALA A 22 -15.30 -8.42 13.48
CA ALA A 22 -16.33 -8.70 12.47
C ALA A 22 -17.73 -8.18 12.87
N ARG A 23 -17.95 -7.96 14.17
CA ARG A 23 -19.20 -7.38 14.72
C ARG A 23 -19.08 -5.89 15.07
N GLN A 24 -17.94 -5.28 14.79
CA GLN A 24 -17.70 -3.85 14.98
C GLN A 24 -17.76 -3.12 13.64
N VAL A 25 -17.85 -1.80 13.68
CA VAL A 25 -17.80 -0.93 12.50
C VAL A 25 -16.76 0.17 12.70
N THR A 26 -16.36 0.84 11.61
CA THR A 26 -15.31 1.88 11.63
C THR A 26 -15.58 2.97 12.65
N THR A 27 -16.84 3.37 12.83
CA THR A 27 -17.21 4.40 13.81
C THR A 27 -17.26 3.90 15.27
N ASP A 28 -16.98 2.62 15.55
CA ASP A 28 -16.74 2.14 16.92
C ASP A 28 -15.37 2.62 17.45
N LEU A 29 -14.42 2.88 16.54
CA LEU A 29 -13.13 3.48 16.86
C LEU A 29 -13.31 4.90 17.44
N PRO A 30 -12.68 5.26 18.57
CA PRO A 30 -12.83 6.57 19.21
C PRO A 30 -12.60 7.76 18.26
N GLU A 31 -11.60 7.68 17.39
CA GLU A 31 -11.23 8.68 16.39
C GLU A 31 -12.32 8.93 15.34
N HIS A 32 -13.17 7.93 15.08
CA HIS A 32 -14.20 7.98 14.05
C HIS A 32 -15.63 8.01 14.60
N ARG A 33 -15.80 7.91 15.93
CA ARG A 33 -17.10 7.88 16.60
C ARG A 33 -18.01 9.05 16.24
N HIS A 34 -17.44 10.23 16.07
CA HIS A 34 -18.17 11.45 15.70
C HIS A 34 -18.77 11.40 14.28
N MET A 35 -18.44 10.39 13.46
CA MET A 35 -18.96 10.21 12.10
C MET A 35 -20.11 9.19 12.01
N ARG A 36 -20.51 8.57 13.13
CA ARG A 36 -21.58 7.56 13.15
C ARG A 36 -22.87 8.07 12.54
N GLY A 37 -23.43 7.30 11.60
CA GLY A 37 -24.70 7.60 10.93
C GLY A 37 -24.66 8.81 9.98
N LYS A 38 -23.52 9.51 9.85
CA LYS A 38 -23.40 10.64 8.94
C LYS A 38 -23.19 10.13 7.51
N ARG A 39 -24.10 10.50 6.61
CA ARG A 39 -23.96 10.29 5.17
C ARG A 39 -23.13 11.43 4.57
N GLY A 40 -22.41 11.12 3.50
CA GLY A 40 -21.54 12.08 2.84
C GLY A 40 -20.10 12.02 3.32
N LEU A 41 -19.21 12.54 2.48
CA LEU A 41 -17.79 12.62 2.78
C LEU A 41 -17.55 13.69 3.85
N HIS A 42 -16.56 13.47 4.72
CA HIS A 42 -16.08 14.54 5.59
C HIS A 42 -15.63 15.75 4.73
N PRO A 43 -15.78 17.01 5.14
CA PRO A 43 -15.44 18.17 4.29
C PRO A 43 -14.04 18.12 3.66
N ALA A 44 -13.05 17.58 4.38
CA ALA A 44 -11.70 17.36 3.85
C ALA A 44 -11.65 16.29 2.74
N GLU A 45 -12.36 15.17 2.93
CA GLU A 45 -12.50 14.11 1.91
C GLU A 45 -13.26 14.62 0.69
N ALA A 46 -14.33 15.40 0.90
CA ALA A 46 -15.12 16.01 -0.17
C ALA A 46 -14.29 17.02 -0.98
N ALA A 47 -13.42 17.79 -0.31
CA ALA A 47 -12.49 18.70 -0.96
C ALA A 47 -11.43 17.93 -1.77
N LEU A 48 -10.91 16.82 -1.25
CA LEU A 48 -9.96 15.96 -1.96
C LEU A 48 -10.60 15.30 -3.19
N GLU A 49 -11.83 14.78 -3.07
CA GLU A 49 -12.60 14.23 -4.19
C GLU A 49 -12.86 15.29 -5.27
N LYS A 50 -13.31 16.50 -4.89
CA LYS A 50 -13.46 17.61 -5.84
C LYS A 50 -12.13 17.99 -6.52
N ALA A 51 -11.01 17.95 -5.78
CA ALA A 51 -9.69 18.23 -6.33
C ALA A 51 -9.25 17.13 -7.33
N LYS A 52 -9.49 15.86 -7.00
CA LYS A 52 -9.28 14.69 -7.87
C LYS A 52 -10.12 14.81 -9.15
N GLU A 53 -11.42 15.10 -9.05
CA GLU A 53 -12.30 15.33 -10.20
C GLU A 53 -11.82 16.49 -11.09
N LYS A 54 -11.43 17.60 -10.48
CA LYS A 54 -10.91 18.77 -11.20
C LYS A 54 -9.60 18.45 -11.92
N ALA A 55 -8.72 17.67 -11.32
CA ALA A 55 -7.47 17.22 -11.92
C ALA A 55 -7.71 16.26 -13.09
N ILE A 56 -8.65 15.30 -12.94
CA ILE A 56 -9.06 14.39 -14.02
C ILE A 56 -9.64 15.17 -15.20
N ARG A 57 -10.53 16.13 -14.94
CA ARG A 57 -11.12 16.99 -15.98
C ARG A 57 -10.07 17.82 -16.71
N ARG A 58 -9.09 18.36 -15.99
CA ARG A 58 -7.96 19.10 -16.56
C ARG A 58 -7.03 18.23 -17.40
N ALA A 59 -6.89 16.96 -17.04
CA ALA A 59 -6.07 16.00 -17.78
C ALA A 59 -6.75 15.45 -19.06
N GLY A 60 -7.95 15.92 -19.43
CA GLY A 60 -8.66 15.48 -20.63
C GLY A 60 -9.07 14.01 -20.64
N ARG A 61 -8.97 13.32 -19.50
CA ARG A 61 -9.28 11.89 -19.39
C ARG A 61 -10.79 11.69 -19.19
N HIS A 62 -11.53 11.52 -20.28
CA HIS A 62 -12.87 10.93 -20.21
C HIS A 62 -12.74 9.43 -19.95
N ALA A 63 -12.53 9.04 -18.68
CA ALA A 63 -12.68 7.65 -18.29
C ALA A 63 -14.13 7.24 -18.59
N ARG A 64 -14.31 6.25 -19.48
CA ARG A 64 -15.61 5.67 -19.79
C ARG A 64 -16.12 5.00 -18.51
N ARG A 65 -16.89 5.77 -17.76
CA ARG A 65 -17.42 5.44 -16.43
C ARG A 65 -18.25 4.17 -16.56
N GLN A 66 -17.69 3.03 -16.15
CA GLN A 66 -18.49 1.83 -15.87
C GLN A 66 -19.46 2.24 -14.76
N LYS A 67 -20.73 2.50 -15.12
CA LYS A 67 -21.79 2.81 -14.15
C LYS A 67 -22.01 1.55 -13.33
N SER A 68 -21.27 1.36 -12.24
CA SER A 68 -21.73 0.46 -11.20
C SER A 68 -23.04 1.04 -10.66
N ARG A 69 -24.08 0.21 -10.55
CA ARG A 69 -25.36 0.54 -9.89
C ARG A 69 -25.18 0.53 -8.36
N LEU A 70 -24.04 1.02 -7.88
CA LEU A 70 -23.68 1.12 -6.48
C LEU A 70 -23.81 2.59 -6.08
N PHE A 71 -24.45 2.86 -4.93
CA PHE A 71 -24.60 4.20 -4.38
C PHE A 71 -23.29 5.00 -4.48
N LYS A 72 -23.37 6.28 -4.88
CA LYS A 72 -22.18 7.14 -4.94
C LYS A 72 -21.62 7.31 -3.51
N SER A 73 -20.31 7.40 -3.33
CA SER A 73 -19.63 7.47 -2.01
C SER A 73 -20.24 8.49 -1.04
N HIS A 74 -20.75 9.62 -1.56
CA HIS A 74 -21.42 10.66 -0.79
C HIS A 74 -22.88 10.33 -0.35
N GLN A 75 -23.43 9.19 -0.78
CA GLN A 75 -24.74 8.67 -0.36
C GLN A 75 -24.61 7.61 0.74
N LEU A 76 -23.39 7.11 0.98
CA LEU A 76 -23.05 6.10 1.98
C LEU A 76 -22.52 6.76 3.27
N THR A 77 -22.76 6.10 4.40
CA THR A 77 -22.11 6.38 5.69
C THR A 77 -20.65 5.88 5.69
N LEU A 78 -19.87 6.26 6.70
CA LEU A 78 -18.50 5.73 6.86
C LEU A 78 -18.51 4.20 7.02
N ASP A 79 -19.42 3.68 7.83
CA ASP A 79 -19.51 2.25 8.11
C ASP A 79 -19.92 1.43 6.87
N GLU A 80 -20.74 2.01 5.99
CA GLU A 80 -21.08 1.39 4.70
C GLU A 80 -19.93 1.49 3.70
N ARG A 81 -19.14 2.57 3.74
CA ARG A 81 -18.12 2.86 2.70
C ARG A 81 -16.81 2.11 2.90
N THR A 82 -16.40 1.82 4.14
CA THR A 82 -15.08 1.25 4.38
C THR A 82 -14.90 0.69 5.78
N ARG A 83 -14.03 -0.31 5.88
CA ARG A 83 -13.40 -0.82 7.11
C ARG A 83 -11.87 -0.63 7.09
N GLY A 84 -11.33 -0.16 5.96
CA GLY A 84 -9.94 0.24 5.79
C GLY A 84 -9.81 1.76 5.80
N MET A 85 -8.94 2.31 6.63
CA MET A 85 -8.62 3.74 6.65
C MET A 85 -7.12 3.92 6.76
N GLY A 86 -6.58 4.88 6.02
CA GLY A 86 -5.17 5.28 6.08
C GLY A 86 -4.96 6.62 6.77
N GLY A 87 -3.68 6.92 7.02
CA GLY A 87 -3.22 8.13 7.69
C GLY A 87 -2.50 7.80 9.01
N LEU A 88 -2.51 8.74 9.95
CA LEU A 88 -1.84 8.53 11.24
C LEU A 88 -2.48 7.38 12.05
N HIS A 89 -3.78 7.19 11.89
CA HIS A 89 -4.53 6.08 12.45
C HIS A 89 -4.96 5.19 11.30
N ALA A 90 -4.25 4.08 11.10
CA ALA A 90 -4.59 3.10 10.08
C ALA A 90 -5.51 2.02 10.66
N SER A 91 -6.44 1.51 9.86
CA SER A 91 -7.32 0.42 10.29
C SER A 91 -7.62 -0.57 9.18
N CYS A 92 -7.98 -1.80 9.57
CA CYS A 92 -8.58 -2.80 8.71
C CYS A 92 -9.65 -3.61 9.47
N GLY A 93 -10.52 -4.30 8.73
CA GLY A 93 -11.40 -5.33 9.30
C GLY A 93 -10.63 -6.63 9.57
N GLU A 94 -10.96 -7.33 10.66
CA GLU A 94 -10.31 -8.62 11.00
C GLU A 94 -10.45 -9.67 9.88
N GLU A 95 -11.53 -9.62 9.10
CA GLU A 95 -11.77 -10.52 7.98
C GLU A 95 -10.67 -10.43 6.92
N ASN A 96 -10.03 -9.27 6.79
CA ASN A 96 -8.91 -9.04 5.87
C ASN A 96 -7.65 -9.81 6.29
N LEU A 97 -7.51 -10.11 7.59
CA LEU A 97 -6.34 -10.82 8.14
C LEU A 97 -6.55 -12.33 8.22
N VAL A 98 -7.76 -12.77 8.58
CA VAL A 98 -8.02 -14.19 8.89
C VAL A 98 -8.46 -14.98 7.66
N ALA A 99 -9.13 -14.33 6.70
CA ALA A 99 -9.66 -15.00 5.51
C ALA A 99 -9.67 -14.06 4.30
N PRO A 100 -8.50 -13.63 3.80
CA PRO A 100 -8.39 -12.62 2.74
C PRO A 100 -9.12 -13.00 1.45
N ASP A 101 -9.28 -14.30 1.15
CA ASP A 101 -10.03 -14.78 -0.03
C ASP A 101 -11.56 -14.79 0.18
N HIS A 102 -12.01 -14.78 1.44
CA HIS A 102 -13.43 -14.77 1.81
C HIS A 102 -13.95 -13.36 2.12
N ASP A 103 -13.06 -12.36 2.25
CA ASP A 103 -13.45 -10.95 2.27
C ASP A 103 -14.03 -10.55 0.90
N MET A 104 -15.37 -10.45 0.82
CA MET A 104 -16.06 -10.11 -0.42
C MET A 104 -15.74 -8.69 -0.93
N ARG A 105 -15.21 -7.81 -0.06
CA ARG A 105 -14.90 -6.41 -0.39
C ARG A 105 -13.48 -6.25 -0.89
N TYR A 106 -12.54 -6.97 -0.27
CA TYR A 106 -11.11 -6.84 -0.54
C TYR A 106 -10.43 -8.16 -0.92
N ARG A 107 -11.17 -9.11 -1.48
CA ARG A 107 -10.69 -10.44 -1.89
C ARG A 107 -9.27 -10.41 -2.47
N GLY A 108 -8.34 -11.09 -1.81
CA GLY A 108 -6.94 -11.24 -2.21
C GLY A 108 -6.04 -9.99 -2.02
N ARG A 109 -6.58 -8.90 -1.45
CA ARG A 109 -5.87 -7.65 -1.18
C ARG A 109 -5.69 -7.43 0.32
N ASP A 110 -4.48 -7.06 0.71
CA ASP A 110 -4.16 -6.69 2.09
C ASP A 110 -4.35 -5.17 2.28
N VAL A 111 -5.56 -4.78 2.68
CA VAL A 111 -5.89 -3.37 2.91
C VAL A 111 -5.09 -2.80 4.06
N LEU A 112 -4.78 -3.63 5.07
CA LEU A 112 -3.95 -3.18 6.18
C LEU A 112 -2.58 -2.73 5.68
N VAL A 113 -1.94 -3.52 4.82
CA VAL A 113 -0.66 -3.18 4.19
C VAL A 113 -0.79 -1.92 3.35
N HIS A 114 -1.85 -1.78 2.54
CA HIS A 114 -2.08 -0.58 1.74
C HIS A 114 -2.12 0.68 2.63
N GLU A 115 -2.97 0.67 3.66
CA GLU A 115 -3.19 1.84 4.52
C GLU A 115 -1.99 2.12 5.44
N LEU A 116 -1.32 1.07 5.95
CA LEU A 116 -0.08 1.21 6.70
C LEU A 116 1.04 1.80 5.82
N SER A 117 1.06 1.49 4.54
CA SER A 117 2.07 2.04 3.61
C SER A 117 1.91 3.55 3.46
N HIS A 118 0.67 4.06 3.39
CA HIS A 118 0.43 5.51 3.45
C HIS A 118 0.98 6.11 4.75
N ALA A 119 0.71 5.50 5.90
CA ALA A 119 1.22 5.96 7.20
C ALA A 119 2.77 5.98 7.25
N ILE A 120 3.40 4.92 6.72
CA ILE A 120 4.86 4.82 6.60
C ILE A 120 5.41 5.95 5.72
N MET A 121 4.83 6.15 4.54
CA MET A 121 5.26 7.20 3.62
C MET A 121 5.11 8.59 4.24
N ASP A 122 4.00 8.85 4.92
CA ASP A 122 3.66 10.21 5.39
C ASP A 122 4.26 10.60 6.73
N HIS A 123 4.49 9.62 7.60
CA HIS A 123 4.89 9.84 8.99
C HIS A 123 6.13 9.04 9.39
N GLY A 124 6.40 7.94 8.70
CA GLY A 124 7.54 7.07 8.95
C GLY A 124 8.79 7.49 8.21
N LEU A 125 8.70 7.95 6.96
CA LEU A 125 9.84 8.25 6.09
C LEU A 125 10.21 9.76 6.08
N PRO A 126 11.49 10.11 5.87
CA PRO A 126 11.90 11.49 5.61
C PRO A 126 11.39 11.98 4.24
N ARG A 127 11.30 13.30 4.04
CA ARG A 127 10.82 13.89 2.79
C ARG A 127 11.57 13.44 1.54
N SER A 128 12.87 13.15 1.64
CA SER A 128 13.68 12.67 0.52
C SER A 128 13.17 11.37 -0.10
N PHE A 129 12.53 10.50 0.70
CA PHE A 129 11.93 9.28 0.19
C PHE A 129 10.68 9.55 -0.64
N ARG A 130 9.92 10.61 -0.36
CA ARG A 130 8.79 11.00 -1.22
C ARG A 130 9.27 11.31 -2.64
N SER A 131 10.37 12.05 -2.77
CA SER A 131 10.97 12.33 -4.08
C SER A 131 11.48 11.05 -4.76
N ALA A 132 12.06 10.10 -4.02
CA ALA A 132 12.45 8.81 -4.60
C ALA A 132 11.24 8.03 -5.14
N ILE A 133 10.15 7.97 -4.36
CA ILE A 133 8.90 7.32 -4.76
C ILE A 133 8.29 8.00 -5.99
N GLU A 134 8.20 9.34 -5.99
CA GLU A 134 7.68 10.12 -7.12
C GLU A 134 8.51 9.92 -8.39
N ASN A 135 9.84 9.87 -8.28
CA ASN A 135 10.72 9.67 -9.41
C ASN A 135 10.56 8.26 -10.02
N THR A 136 10.52 7.21 -9.18
CA THR A 136 10.27 5.85 -9.66
C THR A 136 8.88 5.72 -10.27
N TYR A 137 7.85 6.28 -9.62
CA TYR A 137 6.50 6.34 -10.17
C TYR A 137 6.48 6.98 -11.57
N ASN A 138 7.12 8.14 -11.73
CA ASN A 138 7.17 8.83 -13.02
C ASN A 138 7.92 7.99 -14.08
N ALA A 139 9.03 7.36 -13.73
CA ALA A 139 9.77 6.49 -14.64
C ALA A 139 8.92 5.28 -15.09
N SER A 140 8.28 4.57 -14.15
CA SER A 140 7.50 3.37 -14.43
C SER A 140 6.16 3.67 -15.10
N VAL A 141 5.35 4.57 -14.55
CA VAL A 141 3.97 4.81 -15.01
C VAL A 141 3.93 5.78 -16.19
N VAL A 142 4.70 6.87 -16.14
CA VAL A 142 4.69 7.92 -17.18
C VAL A 142 5.66 7.57 -18.30
N GLY A 143 6.91 7.22 -17.95
CA GLY A 143 7.97 6.94 -18.92
C GLY A 143 7.78 5.63 -19.66
N ARG A 144 7.50 4.54 -18.92
CA ARG A 144 7.36 3.18 -19.48
C ARG A 144 5.92 2.77 -19.77
N GLY A 145 4.93 3.55 -19.32
CA GLY A 145 3.52 3.24 -19.53
C GLY A 145 3.02 2.01 -18.77
N LEU A 146 3.75 1.57 -17.73
CA LEU A 146 3.28 0.49 -16.86
C LEU A 146 1.99 0.88 -16.15
N TRP A 147 1.27 -0.12 -15.64
CA TRP A 147 0.02 0.03 -14.90
C TRP A 147 -1.14 0.61 -15.73
N ARG A 148 -0.99 0.68 -17.06
CA ARG A 148 -2.05 1.00 -18.03
C ARG A 148 -2.73 -0.26 -18.52
N ARG A 149 -4.06 -0.21 -18.59
CA ARG A 149 -4.89 -1.31 -19.08
C ARG A 149 -5.14 -1.18 -20.58
N PRO A 150 -5.41 -2.30 -21.29
CA PRO A 150 -5.70 -2.27 -22.73
C PRO A 150 -6.94 -1.44 -23.12
N ASP A 151 -7.88 -1.26 -22.19
CA ASP A 151 -9.10 -0.46 -22.37
C ASP A 151 -8.87 1.06 -22.26
N GLY A 152 -7.62 1.48 -22.07
CA GLY A 152 -7.23 2.89 -21.89
C GLY A 152 -7.40 3.41 -20.46
N CYS A 153 -7.90 2.59 -19.52
CA CYS A 153 -7.91 2.91 -18.10
C CYS A 153 -6.56 2.57 -17.45
N THR A 154 -6.41 2.91 -16.16
CA THR A 154 -5.21 2.64 -15.37
C THR A 154 -5.56 1.81 -14.14
N ALA A 155 -4.67 0.90 -13.75
CA ALA A 155 -4.74 0.25 -12.45
C ALA A 155 -4.57 1.27 -11.33
N TYR A 156 -5.02 0.95 -10.12
CA TYR A 156 -5.01 1.90 -8.99
C TYR A 156 -3.61 2.46 -8.69
N ALA A 157 -2.56 1.65 -8.82
CA ALA A 157 -1.16 2.05 -8.67
C ALA A 157 -0.73 3.20 -9.61
N ALA A 158 -1.42 3.43 -10.73
CA ALA A 158 -1.15 4.52 -11.66
C ALA A 158 -1.92 5.83 -11.35
N THR A 159 -2.60 5.90 -10.20
CA THR A 159 -3.36 7.10 -9.81
C THR A 159 -2.44 8.23 -9.37
N ASN A 160 -1.47 7.94 -8.50
CA ASN A 160 -0.44 8.86 -8.04
C ASN A 160 0.68 8.08 -7.31
N ALA A 161 1.77 8.78 -6.95
CA ALA A 161 2.94 8.18 -6.31
C ALA A 161 2.65 7.54 -4.93
N ALA A 162 1.68 8.04 -4.16
CA ALA A 162 1.31 7.45 -2.87
C ALA A 162 0.57 6.12 -3.07
N GLU A 163 -0.42 6.10 -3.98
CA GLU A 163 -1.14 4.85 -4.33
C GLU A 163 -0.20 3.83 -4.96
N TYR A 164 0.75 4.28 -5.79
CA TYR A 164 1.81 3.43 -6.32
C TYR A 164 2.57 2.73 -5.19
N PHE A 165 3.10 3.49 -4.21
CA PHE A 165 3.82 2.90 -3.08
C PHE A 165 2.97 1.92 -2.26
N ALA A 166 1.71 2.28 -1.98
CA ALA A 166 0.81 1.47 -1.19
C ALA A 166 0.40 0.16 -1.90
N GLU A 167 0.08 0.24 -3.18
CA GLU A 167 -0.27 -0.91 -4.00
C GLU A 167 0.92 -1.86 -4.17
N LEU A 168 2.12 -1.34 -4.51
CA LEU A 168 3.35 -2.12 -4.63
C LEU A 168 3.72 -2.86 -3.34
N SER A 169 3.44 -2.25 -2.19
CA SER A 169 3.67 -2.88 -0.89
C SER A 169 2.82 -4.14 -0.69
N MET A 170 1.58 -4.19 -1.18
CA MET A 170 0.74 -5.38 -1.11
C MET A 170 1.33 -6.56 -1.89
N TRP A 171 1.82 -6.32 -3.12
CA TRP A 171 2.53 -7.36 -3.87
C TRP A 171 3.80 -7.82 -3.15
N LEU A 172 4.59 -6.88 -2.60
CA LEU A 172 5.82 -7.24 -1.89
C LEU A 172 5.58 -8.21 -0.73
N PHE A 173 4.48 -8.05 0.01
CA PHE A 173 4.13 -8.90 1.15
C PHE A 173 3.27 -10.13 0.78
N GLY A 174 3.19 -10.47 -0.51
CA GLY A 174 2.65 -11.76 -0.97
C GLY A 174 1.19 -11.72 -1.40
N THR A 175 0.51 -10.58 -1.30
CA THR A 175 -0.85 -10.41 -1.84
C THR A 175 -0.80 -9.75 -3.22
N HIS A 176 -1.83 -9.01 -3.61
CA HIS A 176 -1.82 -8.21 -4.82
C HIS A 176 -2.59 -6.90 -4.62
N GLY A 177 -2.24 -5.89 -5.41
CA GLY A 177 -3.09 -4.71 -5.61
C GLY A 177 -4.05 -4.90 -6.77
N ASP A 178 -4.46 -3.79 -7.38
CA ASP A 178 -5.31 -3.76 -8.55
C ASP A 178 -4.58 -4.28 -9.79
N PHE A 179 -5.13 -5.31 -10.43
CA PHE A 179 -4.52 -5.91 -11.61
C PHE A 179 -4.60 -4.98 -12.83
N VAL A 180 -3.58 -5.04 -13.68
CA VAL A 180 -3.61 -4.47 -15.03
C VAL A 180 -4.48 -5.33 -15.95
N ASP A 181 -4.41 -6.65 -15.80
CA ASP A 181 -5.32 -7.60 -16.44
C ASP A 181 -5.81 -8.59 -15.39
N ALA A 182 -7.06 -8.42 -14.94
CA ALA A 182 -7.64 -9.28 -13.90
C ALA A 182 -7.88 -10.72 -14.39
N ALA A 183 -8.15 -10.92 -15.68
CA ALA A 183 -8.40 -12.25 -16.23
C ALA A 183 -7.12 -13.09 -16.27
N ARG A 184 -5.98 -12.42 -16.51
CA ARG A 184 -4.66 -13.06 -16.49
C ARG A 184 -3.92 -12.91 -15.16
N GLN A 185 -4.53 -12.25 -14.19
CA GLN A 185 -3.88 -11.83 -12.93
C GLN A 185 -2.52 -11.19 -13.20
N LEU A 186 -2.46 -10.16 -14.04
CA LEU A 186 -1.22 -9.44 -14.35
C LEU A 186 -1.16 -8.13 -13.55
N PRO A 187 -0.10 -7.85 -12.78
CA PRO A 187 1.03 -8.73 -12.46
C PRO A 187 0.60 -9.95 -11.65
N SER A 188 1.30 -11.08 -11.80
CA SER A 188 1.05 -12.27 -10.98
C SER A 188 1.09 -11.90 -9.49
N PRO A 189 0.21 -12.46 -8.64
CA PRO A 189 0.20 -12.15 -7.22
C PRO A 189 1.56 -12.39 -6.56
N GLY A 190 1.91 -11.53 -5.60
CA GLY A 190 3.14 -11.61 -4.82
C GLY A 190 4.37 -10.92 -5.43
N ALA A 191 5.45 -10.96 -4.65
CA ALA A 191 6.68 -10.20 -4.88
C ALA A 191 7.36 -10.53 -6.22
N HIS A 192 7.34 -11.80 -6.63
CA HIS A 192 7.94 -12.23 -7.87
C HIS A 192 7.24 -11.62 -9.10
N GLY A 193 5.91 -11.61 -9.11
CA GLY A 193 5.15 -11.01 -10.21
C GLY A 193 5.38 -9.51 -10.31
N LEU A 194 5.48 -8.81 -9.17
CA LEU A 194 5.88 -7.40 -9.16
C LEU A 194 7.31 -7.22 -9.70
N ALA A 195 8.28 -8.03 -9.26
CA ALA A 195 9.67 -7.94 -9.73
C ALA A 195 9.79 -8.15 -11.25
N SER A 196 8.99 -9.05 -11.82
CA SER A 196 8.96 -9.27 -13.27
C SER A 196 8.27 -8.13 -14.03
N TYR A 197 7.21 -7.54 -13.48
CA TYR A 197 6.41 -6.51 -14.15
C TYR A 197 7.00 -5.10 -14.03
N ASP A 198 7.32 -4.69 -12.80
CA ASP A 198 7.87 -3.37 -12.45
C ASP A 198 9.11 -3.54 -11.54
N PRO A 199 10.27 -3.91 -12.11
CA PRO A 199 11.48 -4.18 -11.34
C PRO A 199 12.01 -2.95 -10.59
N ASP A 200 11.83 -1.74 -11.13
CA ASP A 200 12.24 -0.50 -10.48
C ASP A 200 11.36 -0.22 -9.26
N GLY A 201 10.05 -0.40 -9.41
CA GLY A 201 9.08 -0.32 -8.31
C GLY A 201 9.37 -1.37 -7.23
N PHE A 202 9.64 -2.61 -7.63
CA PHE A 202 10.02 -3.69 -6.73
C PHE A 202 11.27 -3.35 -5.91
N ALA A 203 12.33 -2.89 -6.57
CA ALA A 203 13.57 -2.49 -5.92
C ALA A 203 13.36 -1.33 -4.93
N LEU A 204 12.55 -0.33 -5.32
CA LEU A 204 12.19 0.79 -4.44
C LEU A 204 11.52 0.30 -3.15
N VAL A 205 10.41 -0.44 -3.24
CA VAL A 205 9.69 -0.89 -2.03
C VAL A 205 10.55 -1.86 -1.22
N GLY A 206 11.26 -2.78 -1.87
CA GLY A 206 12.14 -3.74 -1.21
C GLY A 206 13.22 -3.08 -0.37
N THR A 207 13.91 -2.08 -0.92
CA THR A 207 14.97 -1.34 -0.23
C THR A 207 14.44 -0.44 0.90
N ILE A 208 13.23 0.11 0.75
CA ILE A 208 12.57 0.88 1.81
C ILE A 208 12.26 -0.01 3.02
N TYR A 209 11.62 -1.17 2.80
CA TYR A 209 11.20 -2.08 3.88
C TYR A 209 12.33 -2.89 4.50
N SER A 210 13.40 -3.17 3.75
CA SER A 210 14.60 -3.84 4.28
C SER A 210 15.48 -2.89 5.08
N GLY A 211 15.39 -1.57 4.82
CA GLY A 211 16.31 -0.58 5.37
C GLY A 211 17.60 -0.39 4.56
N SER A 212 17.72 -1.02 3.39
CA SER A 212 18.90 -0.92 2.53
C SER A 212 18.87 0.26 1.56
N HIS A 213 17.77 1.04 1.52
CA HIS A 213 17.68 2.22 0.65
C HIS A 213 18.79 3.23 1.01
N PRO A 214 19.58 3.75 0.04
CA PRO A 214 20.71 4.65 0.31
C PRO A 214 20.34 5.92 1.10
N LEU A 215 19.10 6.39 0.97
CA LEU A 215 18.60 7.53 1.75
C LEU A 215 18.51 7.28 3.26
N TYR A 216 18.63 6.03 3.73
CA TYR A 216 18.77 5.75 5.17
C TYR A 216 20.18 6.07 5.68
N THR A 217 21.21 5.88 4.87
CA THR A 217 22.61 6.18 5.20
C THR A 217 23.00 7.61 4.85
N ALA A 218 22.32 8.27 3.91
CA ALA A 218 22.60 9.67 3.54
C ALA A 218 22.39 10.70 4.68
N GLY A 219 21.99 10.29 5.89
CA GLY A 219 21.95 11.11 7.10
C GLY A 219 22.67 10.50 8.32
N ALA A 220 23.45 9.44 8.14
CA ALA A 220 24.26 8.80 9.18
C ALA A 220 25.64 8.52 8.58
N GLU A 221 26.72 8.87 9.28
CA GLU A 221 28.06 8.50 8.82
C GLU A 221 28.12 7.01 8.45
N ALA A 222 28.77 6.75 7.31
CA ALA A 222 28.63 5.52 6.55
C ALA A 222 28.87 4.26 7.40
N SER A 223 27.82 3.44 7.56
CA SER A 223 27.99 2.03 7.90
C SER A 223 28.12 1.23 6.61
N VAL A 224 29.15 0.39 6.54
CA VAL A 224 29.48 -0.51 5.42
C VAL A 224 28.23 -1.29 4.97
N PRO A 225 27.91 -1.33 3.66
CA PRO A 225 26.78 -2.07 3.15
C PRO A 225 26.97 -3.57 3.38
N ILE A 226 25.93 -4.24 3.89
CA ILE A 226 25.87 -5.71 3.92
C ILE A 226 25.48 -6.17 2.52
N VAL A 227 26.43 -6.80 1.83
CA VAL A 227 26.21 -7.50 0.56
C VAL A 227 25.63 -8.87 0.88
N LEU A 228 24.39 -9.13 0.46
CA LEU A 228 23.82 -10.47 0.54
C LEU A 228 24.21 -11.25 -0.73
N HIS A 229 24.94 -12.34 -0.55
CA HIS A 229 25.21 -13.30 -1.61
C HIS A 229 24.11 -14.38 -1.65
N PRO A 230 23.73 -14.87 -2.84
CA PRO A 230 22.88 -16.04 -2.94
C PRO A 230 23.59 -17.22 -2.28
N VAL A 231 22.95 -17.85 -1.29
CA VAL A 231 23.41 -19.13 -0.78
C VAL A 231 23.15 -20.16 -1.87
N ALA A 232 24.21 -20.63 -2.52
CA ALA A 232 24.12 -21.83 -3.35
C ALA A 232 23.60 -22.96 -2.46
N GLY A 233 22.48 -23.57 -2.85
CA GLY A 233 21.86 -24.64 -2.09
C GLY A 233 22.85 -25.79 -1.96
N ASN A 234 23.36 -26.00 -0.75
CA ASN A 234 24.06 -27.24 -0.44
C ASN A 234 23.03 -28.36 -0.41
N ALA A 235 23.26 -29.34 -1.28
CA ALA A 235 22.57 -30.61 -1.30
C ALA A 235 22.49 -31.19 0.12
N CYS A 236 21.31 -31.71 0.45
CA CYS A 236 21.03 -32.40 1.69
C CYS A 236 22.06 -33.52 1.92
N SER A 237 22.82 -33.43 3.00
CA SER A 237 23.36 -34.61 3.66
C SER A 237 23.44 -34.37 5.17
N GLY A 238 22.66 -35.17 5.89
CA GLY A 238 22.98 -35.74 7.19
C GLY A 238 23.43 -34.82 8.34
N ASP A 239 22.45 -34.56 9.21
CA ASP A 239 22.53 -34.76 10.67
C ASP A 239 23.23 -33.74 11.59
N SER A 240 22.63 -33.65 12.78
CA SER A 240 23.05 -33.09 14.07
C SER A 240 22.90 -31.59 14.38
N SER A 241 21.85 -31.30 15.16
CA SER A 241 21.80 -30.46 16.37
C SER A 241 22.55 -29.12 16.38
N SER A 242 21.80 -28.01 16.38
CA SER A 242 21.92 -26.98 17.45
C SER A 242 20.83 -25.90 17.33
N LEU A 243 20.14 -25.64 18.44
CA LEU A 243 19.32 -24.46 18.69
C LEU A 243 20.09 -23.15 18.47
N VAL A 244 19.45 -22.14 17.86
CA VAL A 244 19.79 -20.73 18.09
C VAL A 244 18.52 -19.87 18.16
N HIS A 245 18.26 -19.33 19.35
CA HIS A 245 17.32 -18.23 19.59
C HIS A 245 17.87 -16.93 18.97
N VAL A 246 17.00 -16.11 18.37
CA VAL A 246 17.35 -14.74 17.98
C VAL A 246 16.31 -13.76 18.55
N VAL A 247 16.81 -12.77 19.29
CA VAL A 247 16.12 -11.62 19.88
C VAL A 247 15.91 -10.52 18.83
#